data_AF-A0A3D1HD14-F1
#
_entry.id   AF-A0A3D1HD14-F1
#
_cell.length_a   1.000
_cell.length_b   1.000
_cell.length_c   1.000
_cell.angle_alpha   90.00
_cell.angle_beta   90.00
_cell.angle_gamma   90.00
#
_symmetry.space_group_name_H-M   'P 1'
#
loop_
_entity.id
_entity.type
_entity.pdbx_description
1 polymer ?
#
loop_
_entity_poly.entity_id
_entity_poly.type
_entity_poly.pdbx_seq_one_letter_code
_entity_poly.pdbx_strand_id
1 'polypeptide(L)'
;PSTPEAIEVYFANKMLYGPAKAANAGGVATSGLEMSQNSIRYSWTFEEVDEKLHNIMISIFKACNDAAKEYGMEGNYMAGANIAGFLKVAEAMKAQGCV
;
A
#
# COMPACT_ATOMS: atom_id res chain seq x y z
N PRO A 1 12.80 -5.91 -5.93
CA PRO A 1 13.21 -6.87 -6.98
C PRO A 1 14.08 -6.20 -8.05
N SER A 2 13.73 -4.98 -8.46
CA SER A 2 14.52 -4.16 -9.38
C SER A 2 15.54 -3.30 -8.63
N THR A 3 16.72 -3.09 -9.22
CA THR A 3 17.71 -2.10 -8.73
C THR A 3 17.25 -0.67 -9.05
N PRO A 4 17.82 0.37 -8.42
CA PRO A 4 17.51 1.76 -8.75
C PRO A 4 17.66 2.08 -10.24
N GLU A 5 18.74 1.60 -10.87
CA GLU A 5 19.03 1.82 -12.29
C GLU A 5 17.95 1.18 -13.19
N ALA A 6 17.48 -0.01 -12.81
CA ALA A 6 16.38 -0.66 -13.53
C ALA A 6 15.06 0.15 -13.41
N ILE A 7 14.80 0.75 -12.25
CA ILE A 7 13.63 1.59 -12.03
C ILE A 7 13.69 2.86 -12.89
N GLU A 8 14.86 3.49 -12.99
CA GLU A 8 15.07 4.65 -13.88
C GLU A 8 14.78 4.31 -15.34
N VAL A 9 15.21 3.14 -15.81
CA VAL A 9 14.90 2.66 -17.16
C VAL A 9 13.40 2.51 -17.37
N TYR A 10 12.65 1.99 -16.39
CA TYR A 10 11.19 1.88 -16.50
C TYR A 10 10.54 3.26 -16.68
N PHE A 11 10.96 4.26 -15.88
CA PHE A 11 10.44 5.62 -15.98
C PHE A 11 10.80 6.31 -17.29
N ALA A 12 12.06 6.18 -17.74
CA ALA A 12 12.51 6.73 -19.02
C ALA A 12 11.70 6.19 -20.22
N ASN A 13 11.23 4.95 -20.12
CA ASN A 13 10.42 4.29 -21.15
C ASN A 13 8.90 4.40 -20.90
N LYS A 14 8.45 5.25 -19.96
CA LYS A 14 7.03 5.43 -19.61
C LYS A 14 6.32 4.13 -19.21
N MET A 15 7.05 3.16 -18.68
CA MET A 15 6.47 1.95 -18.13
C MET A 15 5.87 2.22 -16.76
N LEU A 16 4.68 1.66 -16.50
CA LEU A 16 4.10 1.68 -15.17
C LEU A 16 4.92 0.80 -14.23
N TYR A 17 5.34 1.36 -13.10
CA TYR A 17 6.10 0.64 -12.08
C TYR A 17 5.27 0.49 -10.80
N GLY A 18 4.96 -0.77 -10.45
CA GLY A 18 4.31 -1.12 -9.20
C GLY A 18 5.34 -1.35 -8.09
N PRO A 19 5.46 -0.45 -7.09
CA PRO A 19 6.47 -0.62 -6.05
C PRO A 19 6.13 -1.80 -5.14
N ALA A 20 7.15 -2.57 -4.75
CA ALA A 20 6.97 -3.79 -3.96
C ALA A 20 6.14 -3.54 -2.69
N LYS A 21 6.44 -2.47 -1.94
CA LYS A 21 5.72 -2.09 -0.71
C LYS A 21 4.20 -1.95 -0.85
N ALA A 22 3.69 -1.73 -2.06
CA ALA A 22 2.26 -1.69 -2.36
C ALA A 22 1.80 -2.99 -3.01
N ALA A 23 2.49 -3.45 -4.07
CA ALA A 23 2.06 -4.57 -4.89
C ALA A 23 2.05 -5.92 -4.13
N ASN A 24 2.96 -6.12 -3.18
CA ASN A 24 3.05 -7.37 -2.41
C ASN A 24 2.50 -7.25 -0.98
N ALA A 25 1.86 -6.13 -0.65
CA ALA A 25 1.30 -5.87 0.68
C ALA A 25 0.18 -6.85 1.08
N GLY A 26 -0.35 -7.62 0.12
CA GLY A 26 -1.42 -8.58 0.34
C GLY A 26 -1.12 -9.60 1.45
N GLY A 27 0.12 -10.08 1.57
CA GLY A 27 0.47 -11.04 2.63
C GLY A 27 0.38 -10.45 4.05
N VAL A 28 0.79 -9.19 4.23
CA VAL A 28 0.65 -8.50 5.52
C VAL A 28 -0.82 -8.14 5.76
N ALA A 29 -1.55 -7.75 4.70
CA ALA A 29 -2.99 -7.48 4.79
C ALA A 29 -3.78 -8.71 5.25
N THR A 30 -3.53 -9.88 4.67
CA THR A 30 -4.20 -11.13 5.09
C THR A 30 -3.80 -11.55 6.51
N SER A 31 -2.58 -11.26 6.96
CA SER A 31 -2.19 -11.44 8.37
C SER A 31 -3.03 -10.55 9.31
N GLY A 32 -3.33 -9.31 8.91
CA GLY A 32 -4.26 -8.44 9.64
C GLY A 32 -5.72 -8.95 9.65
N LEU A 33 -6.16 -9.58 8.55
CA LEU A 33 -7.45 -10.27 8.49
C LEU A 33 -7.47 -11.49 9.42
N GLU A 34 -6.39 -12.26 9.51
CA GLU A 34 -6.24 -13.39 10.45
C GLU A 34 -6.34 -12.90 11.90
N MET A 35 -5.62 -11.83 12.27
CA MET A 35 -5.72 -11.21 13.60
C MET A 35 -7.15 -10.77 13.93
N SER A 36 -7.87 -10.24 12.94
CA SER A 36 -9.27 -9.82 13.09
C SER A 36 -10.18 -11.02 13.37
N GLN A 37 -10.07 -12.10 12.57
CA GLN A 37 -10.80 -13.36 12.77
C GLN A 37 -10.54 -13.95 14.16
N ASN A 38 -9.29 -13.98 14.60
CA ASN A 38 -8.90 -14.45 15.93
C ASN A 38 -9.56 -13.62 17.05
N SER A 39 -9.61 -12.30 16.88
CA SER A 39 -10.21 -11.39 17.86
C SER A 39 -11.73 -11.56 17.97
N ILE A 40 -12.41 -11.79 16.84
CA ILE A 40 -13.87 -11.99 16.79
C ILE A 40 -14.29 -13.45 16.98
N ARG A 41 -13.32 -14.38 17.03
CA ARG A 41 -13.51 -15.84 17.14
C ARG A 41 -14.42 -16.40 16.04
N TYR A 42 -14.27 -15.88 14.83
CA TYR A 42 -15.06 -16.28 13.67
C TYR A 42 -14.14 -16.44 12.47
N SER A 43 -14.26 -17.59 11.79
CA SER A 43 -13.51 -17.89 10.58
C SER A 43 -14.37 -17.54 9.36
N TRP A 44 -13.82 -16.68 8.52
CA TRP A 44 -14.40 -16.32 7.23
C TRP A 44 -14.18 -17.43 6.20
N THR A 45 -15.04 -17.49 5.19
CA THR A 45 -14.80 -18.33 4.01
C THR A 45 -13.65 -17.76 3.17
N PHE A 46 -13.17 -18.56 2.22
CA PHE A 46 -12.15 -18.10 1.28
C PHE A 46 -12.61 -16.87 0.50
N GLU A 47 -13.85 -16.87 0.02
CA GLU A 47 -14.45 -15.80 -0.77
C GLU A 47 -14.54 -14.49 0.02
N GLU A 48 -14.92 -14.57 1.30
CA GLU A 48 -14.96 -13.41 2.19
C GLU A 48 -13.57 -12.83 2.44
N VAL A 49 -12.54 -13.67 2.58
CA VAL A 49 -11.16 -13.21 2.75
C VAL A 49 -10.64 -12.59 1.45
N ASP A 50 -10.90 -13.21 0.30
CA ASP A 50 -10.48 -12.72 -1.01
C ASP A 50 -11.14 -11.37 -1.35
N GLU A 51 -12.44 -11.21 -1.09
CA GLU A 51 -13.13 -9.94 -1.29
C GLU A 51 -12.55 -8.82 -0.41
N LYS A 52 -12.25 -9.12 0.86
CA LYS A 52 -11.61 -8.15 1.76
C LYS A 52 -10.21 -7.80 1.28
N LEU A 53 -9.40 -8.79 0.89
CA LEU A 53 -8.07 -8.58 0.34
C LEU A 53 -8.13 -7.72 -0.93
N HIS A 54 -9.06 -8.02 -1.85
CA HIS A 54 -9.24 -7.26 -3.09
C HIS A 54 -9.53 -5.78 -2.80
N ASN A 55 -10.45 -5.51 -1.88
CA ASN A 55 -10.79 -4.15 -1.46
C ASN A 55 -9.61 -3.43 -0.76
N ILE A 56 -8.80 -4.15 0.01
CA ILE A 56 -7.58 -3.61 0.61
C ILE A 56 -6.58 -3.23 -0.49
N MET A 57 -6.37 -4.08 -1.49
CA MET A 57 -5.45 -3.79 -2.59
C MET A 57 -5.92 -2.61 -3.45
N ILE A 58 -7.23 -2.48 -3.71
CA ILE A 58 -7.82 -1.29 -4.34
C ILE A 58 -7.52 -0.04 -3.51
N SER A 59 -7.71 -0.11 -2.19
CA SER A 59 -7.48 1.02 -1.29
C SER A 59 -6.01 1.44 -1.26
N ILE A 60 -5.08 0.47 -1.28
CA ILE A 60 -3.65 0.72 -1.38
C ILE A 60 -3.32 1.43 -2.69
N PHE A 61 -3.82 0.93 -3.82
CA PHE A 61 -3.59 1.56 -5.12
C PHE A 61 -4.14 3.00 -5.15
N LYS A 62 -5.38 3.20 -4.68
CA LYS A 62 -6.01 4.51 -4.60
C LYS A 62 -5.17 5.48 -3.76
N ALA A 63 -4.71 5.07 -2.57
CA ALA A 63 -3.85 5.91 -1.74
C ALA A 63 -2.53 6.28 -2.43
N CYS A 64 -1.90 5.33 -3.14
CA CYS A 64 -0.68 5.61 -3.90
C CYS A 64 -0.95 6.62 -5.03
N ASN A 65 -2.01 6.41 -5.80
CA ASN A 65 -2.39 7.27 -6.91
C ASN A 65 -2.74 8.69 -6.43
N ASP A 66 -3.56 8.80 -5.39
CA ASP A 66 -4.03 10.08 -4.86
C ASP A 66 -2.85 10.90 -4.30
N ALA A 67 -1.97 10.26 -3.50
CA ALA A 67 -0.77 10.92 -2.98
C ALA A 67 0.21 11.33 -4.10
N ALA A 68 0.38 10.49 -5.12
CA ALA A 68 1.22 10.85 -6.27
C ALA A 68 0.68 12.08 -7.00
N LYS A 69 -0.65 12.16 -7.21
CA LYS A 69 -1.30 13.32 -7.83
C LYS A 69 -1.20 14.59 -6.98
N GLU A 70 -1.50 14.47 -5.69
CA GLU A 70 -1.48 15.60 -4.74
C GLU A 70 -0.11 16.29 -4.69
N TYR A 71 0.97 15.51 -4.81
CA TYR A 71 2.34 16.01 -4.77
C TYR A 71 2.95 16.24 -6.17
N GLY A 72 2.12 16.33 -7.22
CA GLY A 72 2.56 16.69 -8.58
C GLY A 72 3.40 15.62 -9.29
N MET A 73 3.31 14.36 -8.86
CA MET A 73 4.03 13.21 -9.41
C MET A 73 3.06 12.16 -9.99
N GLU A 74 1.99 12.61 -10.66
CA GLU A 74 0.97 11.72 -11.23
C GLU A 74 1.59 10.58 -12.07
N GLY A 75 1.12 9.35 -11.85
CA GLY A 75 1.66 8.14 -12.48
C GLY A 75 2.92 7.56 -11.82
N ASN A 76 3.58 8.30 -10.91
CA ASN A 76 4.69 7.78 -10.11
C ASN A 76 4.19 7.11 -8.83
N TYR A 77 3.74 5.86 -8.95
CA TYR A 77 3.22 5.09 -7.82
C TYR A 77 4.29 4.77 -6.76
N MET A 78 5.58 4.78 -7.11
CA MET A 78 6.66 4.61 -6.14
C MET A 78 6.72 5.79 -5.16
N ALA A 79 6.64 7.01 -5.68
CA ALA A 79 6.56 8.23 -4.87
C ALA A 79 5.26 8.24 -4.06
N GLY A 80 4.11 7.98 -4.71
CA GLY A 80 2.82 7.91 -4.05
C GLY A 80 2.78 6.94 -2.87
N ALA A 81 3.29 5.72 -3.04
CA ALA A 81 3.36 4.73 -1.97
C ALA A 81 4.25 5.16 -0.79
N ASN A 82 5.36 5.84 -1.05
CA ASN A 82 6.22 6.40 -0.01
C ASN A 82 5.51 7.49 0.77
N ILE A 83 4.91 8.44 0.06
CA ILE A 83 4.25 9.61 0.66
C ILE A 83 3.06 9.15 1.50
N ALA A 84 2.15 8.35 0.93
CA ALA A 84 0.97 7.88 1.62
C ALA A 84 1.31 7.06 2.89
N GLY A 85 2.28 6.15 2.78
CA GLY A 85 2.74 5.35 3.91
C GLY A 85 3.39 6.20 5.00
N PHE A 86 4.25 7.13 4.62
CA PHE A 86 4.94 8.02 5.56
C PHE A 86 3.96 8.94 6.29
N LEU A 87 3.08 9.65 5.57
CA LEU A 87 2.12 10.58 6.16
C LEU A 87 1.21 9.90 7.19
N LYS A 88 0.74 8.69 6.89
CA LYS A 88 -0.10 7.92 7.83
C LYS A 88 0.60 7.68 9.16
N VAL A 89 1.89 7.34 9.13
CA VAL A 89 2.68 7.12 10.35
C VAL A 89 3.01 8.45 11.03
N ALA A 90 3.48 9.44 10.27
CA ALA A 90 3.87 10.74 10.80
C ALA A 90 2.71 11.46 11.52
N GLU A 91 1.49 11.43 10.95
CA GLU A 91 0.32 12.03 11.60
C GLU A 91 -0.12 11.25 12.84
N ALA A 92 -0.02 9.91 12.83
CA ALA A 92 -0.29 9.10 14.02
C ALA A 92 0.73 9.40 15.15
N MET A 93 2.02 9.52 14.82
CA MET A 93 3.07 9.89 15.78
C MET A 93 2.84 11.28 16.36
N LYS A 94 2.51 12.27 15.52
CA LYS A 94 2.17 13.63 15.97
C LYS A 94 0.97 13.65 16.92
N ALA A 95 -0.05 12.84 16.64
CA ALA A 95 -1.23 12.72 17.49
C ALA A 95 -0.94 12.05 18.85
N GLN A 96 0.02 11.11 18.90
CA GLN A 96 0.42 10.43 20.13
C GLN A 96 1.36 11.28 21.01
N GLY A 97 1.99 12.32 20.47
CA GLY A 97 2.90 13.19 21.20
C GLY A 97 4.28 12.55 21.43
N CYS A 98 5.02 13.04 22.42
CA CYS A 98 6.30 12.45 22.81
C CYS A 98 6.06 11.29 23.79
N VAL A 99 6.16 10.06 23.29
CA VAL A 99 5.99 8.81 24.05
C VAL A 99 7.26 7.98 24.05
#